data_AF-A0A9X6JHH6-F1
#
_entry.id   AF-A0A9X6JHH6-F1
#
_cell.length_a   1.000
_cell.length_b   1.000
_cell.length_c   1.000
_cell.angle_alpha   90.00
_cell.angle_beta   90.00
_cell.angle_gamma   90.00
#
_symmetry.space_group_name_H-M   'P 1'
#
loop_
_entity.id
_entity.type
_entity.pdbx_description
1 polymer ?
#
loop_
_entity_poly.entity_id
_entity_poly.type
_entity_poly.pdbx_seq_one_letter_code
_entity_poly.pdbx_strand_id
1 'polypeptide(L)'
;MTLINLSEKLLRHMVNVHKKQGADIFTFEQFKTLHPNETDNFISKAIYNLKNDGFVTVFIAEGRPHRIVLLPNGIINCEENTLIKRGYKTLKEIKSWIS
;
A
#
# COMPACT_ATOMS: atom_id res chain seq x y z
N MET A 1 -3.22 -14.62 -2.46
CA MET A 1 -2.72 -13.24 -2.52
C MET A 1 -1.33 -13.27 -3.15
N THR A 2 -0.95 -12.32 -4.01
CA THR A 2 0.46 -12.20 -4.48
C THR A 2 1.20 -11.14 -3.64
N LEU A 3 2.53 -11.19 -3.62
CA LEU A 3 3.35 -10.21 -2.88
C LEU A 3 3.06 -8.77 -3.33
N ILE A 4 2.98 -8.55 -4.64
CA ILE A 4 2.66 -7.25 -5.23
C ILE A 4 1.27 -6.79 -4.78
N ASN A 5 0.26 -7.66 -4.84
CA ASN A 5 -1.10 -7.31 -4.45
C ASN A 5 -1.19 -6.96 -2.96
N LEU A 6 -0.51 -7.72 -2.09
CA LEU A 6 -0.44 -7.38 -0.66
C LEU A 6 0.25 -6.04 -0.46
N SER A 7 1.41 -5.82 -1.08
CA SER A 7 2.15 -4.55 -1.00
C SER A 7 1.30 -3.35 -1.43
N GLU A 8 0.59 -3.46 -2.56
CA GLU A 8 -0.35 -2.44 -3.03
C GLU A 8 -1.49 -2.20 -2.04
N LYS A 9 -2.06 -3.25 -1.44
CA LYS A 9 -3.13 -3.12 -0.45
C LYS A 9 -2.65 -2.40 0.80
N LEU A 10 -1.48 -2.75 1.30
CA LEU A 10 -0.87 -2.08 2.46
C LEU A 10 -0.60 -0.61 2.15
N LEU A 11 -0.02 -0.29 0.99
CA LEU A 11 0.25 1.09 0.58
C LEU A 11 -1.04 1.90 0.45
N ARG A 12 -2.07 1.36 -0.21
CA ARG A 12 -3.38 2.01 -0.33
C ARG A 12 -4.02 2.24 1.03
N HIS A 13 -3.92 1.27 1.94
CA HIS A 13 -4.44 1.43 3.30
C HIS A 13 -3.75 2.60 4.01
N MET A 14 -2.42 2.64 3.99
CA MET A 14 -1.64 3.72 4.61
C MET A 14 -2.01 5.09 4.05
N VAL A 15 -2.06 5.23 2.72
CA VAL A 15 -2.42 6.49 2.05
C VAL A 15 -3.86 6.90 2.38
N ASN A 16 -4.79 5.95 2.48
CA ASN A 16 -6.17 6.27 2.86
C ASN A 16 -6.29 6.74 4.31
N VAL A 17 -5.53 6.15 5.23
CA VAL A 17 -5.48 6.58 6.63
C VAL A 17 -4.82 7.96 6.73
N HIS A 18 -3.70 8.18 6.04
CA HIS A 18 -3.04 9.48 5.94
C HIS A 18 -4.02 10.56 5.49
N LYS A 19 -4.76 10.34 4.40
CA LYS A 19 -5.73 11.32 3.88
C LYS A 19 -6.87 11.64 4.84
N LYS A 20 -7.28 10.67 5.67
CA LYS A 20 -8.41 10.82 6.59
C LYS A 20 -8.00 11.41 7.94
N GLN A 21 -6.79 11.12 8.39
CA GLN A 21 -6.39 11.34 9.79
C GLN A 21 -5.06 12.10 9.93
N GLY A 22 -4.32 12.34 8.83
CA GLY A 22 -2.98 12.93 8.86
C GLY A 22 -1.91 12.00 9.46
N ALA A 23 -2.18 10.70 9.58
CA ALA A 23 -1.26 9.75 10.18
C ALA A 23 -0.29 9.15 9.15
N ASP A 24 1.00 9.21 9.46
CA ASP A 24 2.09 8.66 8.63
C ASP A 24 2.78 7.44 9.27
N ILE A 25 2.50 7.16 10.53
CA ILE A 25 3.14 6.10 11.30
C ILE A 25 2.17 4.95 11.49
N PHE A 26 2.61 3.76 11.08
CA PHE A 26 1.87 2.51 11.16
C PHE A 26 2.67 1.47 11.92
N THR A 27 1.97 0.50 12.48
CA THR A 27 2.57 -0.62 13.23
C THR A 27 2.35 -1.93 12.50
N PHE A 28 3.24 -2.89 12.75
CA PHE A 28 3.09 -4.21 12.17
C PHE A 28 1.81 -4.92 12.64
N GLU A 29 1.41 -4.72 13.90
CA GLU A 29 0.18 -5.31 14.45
C GLU A 29 -1.08 -4.80 13.74
N GLN A 30 -1.13 -3.52 13.33
CA GLN A 30 -2.24 -3.01 12.51
C GLN A 30 -2.39 -3.80 11.20
N PHE A 31 -1.28 -4.15 10.55
CA PHE A 31 -1.33 -4.92 9.31
C PHE A 31 -1.70 -6.39 9.53
N LYS A 32 -1.34 -6.98 10.66
CA LYS A 32 -1.81 -8.31 11.06
C LYS A 32 -3.32 -8.33 11.29
N THR A 33 -3.86 -7.32 11.97
CA THR A 33 -5.31 -7.16 12.14
C THR A 33 -6.02 -6.97 10.80
N LEU A 34 -5.42 -6.23 9.87
CA LEU A 34 -6.00 -6.00 8.54
C LEU A 34 -5.96 -7.25 7.63
N HIS A 35 -4.97 -8.14 7.83
CA HIS A 35 -4.74 -9.32 7.03
C HIS A 35 -4.56 -10.58 7.90
N PRO A 36 -5.59 -11.02 8.64
CA PRO A 36 -5.47 -12.09 9.64
C PRO A 36 -5.15 -13.46 9.04
N ASN A 37 -5.39 -13.65 7.74
CA ASN A 37 -5.14 -14.90 7.03
C ASN A 37 -3.72 -14.95 6.41
N GLU A 38 -2.95 -13.86 6.49
CA GLU A 38 -1.60 -13.80 5.95
C GLU A 38 -0.58 -14.00 7.07
N THR A 39 0.52 -14.70 6.77
CA THR A 39 1.57 -14.96 7.77
C THR A 39 2.39 -13.70 8.05
N ASP A 40 2.91 -13.58 9.28
CA ASP A 40 3.81 -12.48 9.67
C ASP A 40 5.00 -12.34 8.69
N ASN A 41 5.56 -13.45 8.21
CA ASN A 41 6.64 -13.45 7.21
C ASN A 41 6.18 -12.85 5.87
N PHE A 42 4.99 -13.18 5.40
CA PHE A 42 4.47 -12.69 4.13
C PHE A 42 4.11 -11.20 4.19
N ILE A 43 3.52 -10.75 5.31
CA ILE A 43 3.28 -9.33 5.57
C ILE A 43 4.60 -8.57 5.65
N SER A 44 5.61 -9.13 6.34
CA SER A 44 6.94 -8.52 6.43
C SER A 44 7.59 -8.37 5.06
N LYS A 45 7.53 -9.39 4.20
CA LYS A 45 8.02 -9.32 2.82
C LYS A 45 7.33 -8.22 2.02
N ALA A 46 6.02 -8.05 2.17
CA ALA A 46 5.27 -6.99 1.49
C ALA A 46 5.71 -5.59 1.97
N ILE A 47 5.90 -5.41 3.28
CA ILE A 47 6.41 -4.16 3.86
C ILE A 47 7.84 -3.87 3.36
N TYR A 48 8.71 -4.89 3.31
CA TYR A 48 10.06 -4.72 2.78
C TYR A 48 10.08 -4.44 1.28
N ASN A 49 9.13 -4.97 0.50
CA ASN A 49 8.97 -4.59 -0.89
C ASN A 49 8.70 -3.09 -1.03
N LEU A 50 7.75 -2.56 -0.26
CA LEU A 50 7.45 -1.12 -0.23
C LEU A 50 8.65 -0.28 0.23
N LYS A 51 9.46 -0.79 1.16
CA LYS A 51 10.70 -0.14 1.60
C LYS A 51 11.71 -0.05 0.45
N ASN A 52 11.91 -1.16 -0.27
CA ASN A 52 12.85 -1.22 -1.39
C ASN A 52 12.44 -0.29 -2.54
N ASP A 53 11.13 -0.12 -2.74
CA ASP A 53 10.57 0.82 -3.72
C ASP A 53 10.64 2.29 -3.24
N GLY A 54 11.11 2.56 -2.02
CA GLY A 54 11.22 3.90 -1.47
C GLY A 54 9.89 4.52 -1.04
N PHE A 55 8.85 3.70 -0.83
CA PHE A 55 7.52 4.17 -0.43
C PHE A 55 7.33 4.26 1.09
N VAL A 56 8.14 3.52 1.85
CA VAL A 56 8.11 3.54 3.32
C VAL A 56 9.52 3.46 3.91
N THR A 57 9.66 3.95 5.14
CA THR A 57 10.79 3.62 6.02
C THR A 57 10.33 2.60 7.06
N VAL A 58 11.19 1.62 7.38
CA VAL A 58 10.85 0.53 8.30
C VAL A 58 11.84 0.51 9.47
N PHE A 59 11.31 0.65 10.67
CA PHE A 59 12.03 0.43 11.92
C PHE A 59 11.82 -1.02 12.36
N ILE A 60 12.92 -1.75 12.50
CA ILE A 60 12.94 -3.18 12.79
C ILE A 60 13.18 -3.35 14.29
N ALA A 61 12.42 -4.27 14.91
CA ALA A 61 12.69 -4.78 16.26
C ALA A 61 12.55 -6.30 16.23
N GLU A 62 13.44 -7.02 16.90
CA GLU A 62 13.38 -8.50 16.99
C GLU A 62 13.30 -9.20 15.63
N GLY A 63 14.00 -8.67 14.62
CA GLY A 63 14.05 -9.26 13.28
C GLY A 63 12.79 -9.04 12.41
N ARG A 64 11.80 -8.28 12.89
CA ARG A 64 10.55 -8.00 12.16
C ARG A 64 10.26 -6.49 12.08
N PRO A 65 9.45 -6.05 11.10
CA PRO A 65 8.94 -4.68 11.10
C PRO A 65 8.22 -4.39 12.42
N HIS A 66 8.50 -3.25 13.03
CA HIS A 66 7.82 -2.79 14.24
C HIS A 66 7.04 -1.50 13.95
N ARG A 67 7.72 -0.50 13.38
CA ARG A 67 7.12 0.75 12.91
C ARG A 67 7.40 0.96 11.44
N ILE A 68 6.40 1.43 10.72
CA ILE A 68 6.41 1.69 9.29
C ILE A 68 6.00 3.15 9.10
N VAL A 69 6.84 3.94 8.44
CA VAL A 69 6.57 5.35 8.15
C VAL A 69 6.31 5.51 6.67
N LEU A 70 5.13 6.02 6.32
CA LEU A 70 4.75 6.36 4.96
C LEU A 70 5.59 7.53 4.46
N LEU A 71 6.18 7.40 3.27
CA LEU A 71 6.96 8.46 2.64
C LEU A 71 6.14 9.17 1.55
N PRO A 72 6.47 10.45 1.23
CA PRO A 72 5.80 11.20 0.17
C PRO A 72 5.73 10.46 -1.18
N ASN A 73 6.80 9.74 -1.55
CA ASN A 73 6.84 8.96 -2.78
C ASN A 73 5.75 7.87 -2.82
N GLY A 74 5.44 7.25 -1.68
CA GLY A 74 4.35 6.27 -1.58
C GLY A 74 2.97 6.90 -1.76
N ILE A 75 2.78 8.13 -1.29
CA ILE A 75 1.54 8.91 -1.47
C ILE A 75 1.36 9.25 -2.95
N ILE A 76 2.38 9.89 -3.55
CA ILE A 76 2.38 10.31 -4.96
C ILE A 76 2.11 9.11 -5.87
N ASN A 77 2.85 8.01 -5.67
CA ASN A 77 2.68 6.80 -6.48
C ASN A 77 1.26 6.22 -6.38
N CYS A 78 0.67 6.21 -5.17
CA CYS A 78 -0.68 5.70 -4.97
C CYS A 78 -1.74 6.60 -5.65
N GLU A 79 -1.52 7.91 -5.66
CA GLU A 79 -2.40 8.88 -6.33
C GLU A 79 -2.32 8.78 -7.85
N GLU A 80 -1.10 8.78 -8.41
CA GLU A 80 -0.87 8.61 -9.85
C GLU A 80 -1.46 7.30 -10.36
N ASN A 81 -1.22 6.18 -9.66
CA ASN A 81 -1.84 4.90 -10.01
C ASN A 81 -3.38 4.94 -9.98
N THR A 82 -3.95 5.72 -9.07
CA THR A 82 -5.41 5.87 -8.99
C THR A 82 -5.94 6.70 -10.16
N LEU A 83 -5.24 7.79 -10.53
CA LEU A 83 -5.57 8.62 -11.68
C LEU A 83 -5.47 7.84 -12.99
N ILE A 84 -4.40 7.07 -13.18
CA ILE A 84 -4.20 6.19 -14.34
C ILE A 84 -5.34 5.17 -14.45
N LYS A 85 -5.64 4.45 -13.36
CA LYS A 85 -6.75 3.46 -13.35
C LYS A 85 -8.11 4.11 -13.66
N ARG A 86 -8.36 5.33 -13.20
CA ARG A 86 -9.59 6.08 -13.53
C ARG A 86 -9.64 6.45 -15.01
N GLY A 87 -8.56 6.99 -15.57
CA GLY A 87 -8.48 7.32 -17.00
C GLY A 87 -8.75 6.11 -17.91
N TYR A 88 -8.14 4.96 -17.61
CA TYR A 88 -8.42 3.71 -18.33
C TYR A 88 -9.87 3.26 -18.23
N LYS A 89 -10.49 3.39 -17.06
CA LYS A 89 -11.91 3.03 -16.85
C LYS A 89 -12.82 3.89 -17.73
N THR A 90 -12.61 5.20 -17.75
CA THR A 90 -13.41 6.13 -18.57
C THR A 90 -13.27 5.83 -20.06
N LEU A 91 -12.06 5.56 -20.56
CA LEU A 91 -11.85 5.20 -21.96
C LEU A 91 -12.56 3.88 -22.34
N LYS A 92 -12.54 2.90 -21.45
CA LYS A 92 -13.21 1.61 -21.67
C LYS A 92 -14.74 1.77 -21.74
N GLU A 93 -15.31 2.60 -20.87
CA GLU A 93 -16.75 2.92 -20.88
C GLU A 93 -17.15 3.61 -22.19
N ILE A 94 -16.39 4.60 -22.64
CA ILE A 94 -16.64 5.27 -23.94
C ILE A 94 -16.58 4.28 -25.11
N LYS A 95 -15.55 3.41 -25.15
CA LYS A 95 -15.43 2.40 -26.21
C LYS A 95 -16.61 1.43 -26.23
N SER A 96 -17.18 1.11 -25.05
CA SER A 96 -18.35 0.23 -24.95
C SER A 96 -19.67 0.85 -25.41
N TRP A 97 -19.73 2.18 -25.54
CA TRP A 97 -20.92 2.89 -26.04
C TRP A 97 -20.88 3.14 -27.55
N ILE A 98 -19.70 3.03 -28.16
CA ILE A 98 -19.46 3.27 -29.60
C ILE A 98 -19.35 1.93 -30.37
N SER A 99 -19.39 0.79 -29.67
CA SER A 99 -19.39 -0.57 -30.23
C SER A 99 -20.72 -1.25 -29.99
#